data_AF-A0A4Q9Q894-F1
#
_entry.id   AF-A0A4Q9Q894-F1
#
_cell.length_a   1.000
_cell.length_b   1.000
_cell.length_c   1.000
_cell.angle_alpha   90.00
_cell.angle_beta   90.00
_cell.angle_gamma   90.00
#
_symmetry.space_group_name_H-M   'P 1'
#
loop_
_entity.id
_entity.type
_entity.pdbx_description
1 polymer ?
#
loop_
_entity_poly.entity_id
_entity_poly.type
_entity_poly.pdbx_seq_one_letter_code
_entity_poly.pdbx_strand_id
1 'polypeptide(L)'
;MNMSWGFRSSGSGASRDGFSIAELMLPDHLLLRATSTADPEGKCMLGNWPAYSFGIEMLLRIRGLEGHLDEKKGRSSRVNADQWQAEEDLCKLVIGFNVKDFAEVFGSSLLPIRETTAAAMWSELAGRFLAGEINCQHM
;
A
#
# COMPACT_ATOMS: atom_id res chain seq x y z
N MET A 1 57.26 28.63 1.98
CA MET A 1 56.54 27.95 3.07
C MET A 1 55.51 28.93 3.61
N ASN A 2 54.23 28.66 3.36
CA ASN A 2 53.14 29.36 4.04
C ASN A 2 51.99 28.35 4.14
N MET A 3 51.67 27.92 5.36
CA MET A 3 50.57 27.02 5.65
C MET A 3 49.32 27.85 5.89
N SER A 4 48.29 27.66 5.08
CA SER A 4 46.94 28.11 5.39
C SER A 4 46.04 26.89 5.58
N TRP A 5 45.66 26.67 6.84
CA TRP A 5 44.54 25.83 7.25
C TRP A 5 43.26 26.62 7.07
N GLY A 6 42.22 26.03 6.48
CA GLY A 6 40.95 26.72 6.28
C GLY A 6 39.85 25.84 5.72
N PHE A 7 39.26 25.04 6.61
CA PHE A 7 37.88 24.54 6.63
C PHE A 7 37.29 23.90 5.36
N ARG A 8 37.12 22.57 5.44
CA ARG A 8 36.06 21.84 4.74
C ARG A 8 34.71 22.47 5.08
N SER A 9 34.07 23.09 4.10
CA SER A 9 32.64 23.37 4.17
C SER A 9 31.90 22.08 3.90
N SER A 10 31.52 21.41 4.98
CA SER A 10 30.47 20.37 4.99
C SER A 10 29.14 21.06 4.69
N GLY A 11 28.81 21.19 3.41
CA GLY A 11 27.51 21.66 2.95
C GLY A 11 26.59 20.48 2.71
N SER A 12 26.02 19.95 3.78
CA SER A 12 24.92 18.99 3.77
C SER A 12 23.69 19.61 3.11
N GLY A 13 23.60 19.49 1.78
CA GLY A 13 22.45 19.93 0.99
C GLY A 13 21.41 18.82 0.91
N ALA A 14 20.28 19.06 1.56
CA ALA A 14 19.08 18.22 1.64
C ALA A 14 18.78 17.32 0.43
N SER A 15 18.67 16.02 0.68
CA SER A 15 17.60 15.19 0.11
C SER A 15 16.73 14.72 1.27
N ARG A 16 15.86 15.62 1.74
CA ARG A 16 14.60 15.19 2.36
C ARG A 16 13.71 14.79 1.18
N ASP A 17 13.95 13.60 0.64
CA ASP A 17 13.10 13.02 -0.39
C ASP A 17 11.82 12.55 0.29
N GLY A 18 10.95 13.51 0.62
CA GLY A 18 9.59 13.25 1.02
C GLY A 18 8.82 12.82 -0.22
N PHE A 19 8.34 11.58 -0.24
CA PHE A 19 7.53 11.08 -1.34
C PHE A 19 6.26 11.93 -1.50
N SER A 20 5.93 12.29 -2.74
CA SER A 20 4.61 12.84 -3.04
C SER A 20 3.59 11.70 -3.05
N ILE A 21 2.44 11.90 -2.41
CA ILE A 21 1.31 10.94 -2.45
C ILE A 21 0.95 10.59 -3.89
N ALA A 22 1.08 11.55 -4.82
CA ALA A 22 0.80 11.33 -6.24
C ALA A 22 1.68 10.23 -6.88
N GLU A 23 2.90 10.01 -6.37
CA GLU A 23 3.79 8.93 -6.85
C GLU A 23 3.38 7.54 -6.37
N LEU A 24 2.49 7.48 -5.37
CA LEU A 24 1.95 6.26 -4.79
C LEU A 24 0.55 5.94 -5.31
N MET A 25 -0.02 6.82 -6.14
CA MET A 25 -1.35 6.64 -6.72
C MET A 25 -1.26 6.07 -8.13
N LEU A 26 -2.01 5.01 -8.36
CA LEU A 26 -2.28 4.48 -9.68
C LEU A 26 -3.26 5.43 -10.40
N PRO A 27 -3.23 5.45 -11.74
CA PRO A 27 -4.28 6.08 -12.53
C PRO A 27 -5.69 5.61 -12.14
N ASP A 28 -6.69 6.49 -12.22
CA ASP A 28 -8.08 6.26 -11.81
C ASP A 28 -8.73 4.96 -12.33
N HIS A 29 -8.32 4.50 -13.52
CA HIS A 29 -8.84 3.29 -14.17
C HIS A 29 -8.18 2.01 -13.66
N LEU A 30 -7.16 2.10 -12.81
CA LEU A 30 -6.50 0.98 -12.13
C LEU A 30 -6.87 0.89 -10.64
N LEU A 31 -7.61 1.88 -10.12
CA LEU A 31 -8.07 1.84 -8.73
C LEU A 31 -9.06 0.68 -8.52
N LEU A 32 -8.99 0.09 -7.33
CA LEU A 32 -9.96 -0.91 -6.89
C LEU A 32 -11.29 -0.25 -6.60
N ARG A 33 -12.39 -0.91 -6.97
CA ARG A 33 -13.75 -0.39 -6.79
C ARG A 33 -14.68 -1.45 -6.24
N ALA A 34 -15.65 -1.04 -5.44
CA ALA A 34 -16.78 -1.88 -5.10
C ALA A 34 -17.81 -1.77 -6.23
N THR A 35 -18.08 -2.90 -6.90
CA THR A 35 -19.13 -2.97 -7.92
C THR A 35 -20.34 -3.66 -7.32
N SER A 36 -21.47 -2.95 -7.27
CA SER A 36 -22.74 -3.57 -6.90
C SER A 36 -23.16 -4.55 -7.99
N THR A 37 -23.31 -5.81 -7.62
CA THR A 37 -24.10 -6.76 -8.39
C THR A 37 -25.55 -6.63 -7.97
N ALA A 38 -26.48 -6.74 -8.91
CA ALA A 38 -27.94 -6.74 -8.66
C ALA A 38 -28.39 -8.06 -7.97
N ASP A 39 -27.62 -8.50 -6.97
CA ASP A 39 -27.91 -9.65 -6.15
C ASP A 39 -28.98 -9.25 -5.12
N PRO A 40 -30.09 -10.02 -4.98
CA PRO A 40 -31.08 -9.84 -3.92
C PRO A 40 -30.50 -9.74 -2.50
N GLU A 41 -29.30 -10.29 -2.26
CA GLU A 41 -28.61 -10.30 -0.97
C GLU A 41 -27.81 -9.02 -0.67
N GLY A 42 -27.74 -8.08 -1.61
CA GLY A 42 -26.97 -6.83 -1.44
C GLY A 42 -25.46 -7.03 -1.44
N LYS A 43 -24.98 -8.14 -2.02
CA LYS A 43 -23.56 -8.43 -2.17
C LYS A 43 -22.93 -7.52 -3.23
N CYS A 44 -21.76 -6.99 -2.91
CA CYS A 44 -20.90 -6.27 -3.83
C CYS A 44 -19.69 -7.14 -4.19
N MET A 45 -19.08 -6.87 -5.34
CA MET A 45 -17.86 -7.52 -5.79
C MET A 45 -16.70 -6.52 -5.87
N LEU A 46 -15.47 -7.01 -5.81
CA LEU A 46 -14.27 -6.21 -6.11
C LEU A 46 -14.14 -6.08 -7.63
N GLY A 47 -14.55 -4.93 -8.15
CA GLY A 47 -14.33 -4.56 -9.53
C GLY A 47 -12.86 -4.22 -9.80
N ASN A 48 -12.41 -4.50 -11.01
CA ASN A 48 -11.08 -4.12 -11.51
C ASN A 48 -9.89 -4.77 -10.79
N TRP A 49 -10.12 -5.85 -10.02
CA TRP A 49 -9.08 -6.54 -9.27
C TRP A 49 -7.85 -6.92 -10.10
N PRO A 50 -7.94 -7.54 -11.31
CA PRO A 50 -6.73 -7.94 -12.05
C PRO A 50 -5.81 -6.77 -12.41
N ALA A 51 -6.38 -5.61 -12.74
CA ALA A 51 -5.61 -4.42 -13.11
C ALA A 51 -5.03 -3.74 -11.86
N TYR A 52 -5.85 -3.64 -10.80
CA TYR A 52 -5.41 -3.14 -9.50
C TYR A 52 -4.27 -3.98 -8.92
N SER A 53 -4.44 -5.31 -8.91
CA SER A 53 -3.49 -6.20 -8.26
C SER A 53 -2.13 -6.14 -8.94
N PHE A 54 -2.13 -6.15 -10.28
CA PHE A 54 -0.93 -5.94 -11.09
C PHE A 54 -0.27 -4.58 -10.82
N GLY A 55 -1.06 -3.51 -10.73
CA GLY A 55 -0.54 -2.16 -10.46
C GLY A 55 0.16 -2.06 -9.11
N ILE A 56 -0.44 -2.60 -8.05
CA ILE A 56 0.15 -2.61 -6.71
C ILE A 56 1.41 -3.46 -6.66
N GLU A 57 1.37 -4.69 -7.19
CA GLU A 57 2.55 -5.56 -7.23
C GLU A 57 3.71 -4.91 -7.98
N MET A 58 3.41 -4.22 -9.08
CA MET A 58 4.44 -3.52 -9.85
C MET A 58 5.01 -2.31 -9.10
N LEU A 59 4.15 -1.51 -8.48
CA LEU A 59 4.57 -0.37 -7.69
C LEU A 59 5.46 -0.80 -6.51
N LEU A 60 5.07 -1.84 -5.78
CA LEU A 60 5.85 -2.37 -4.67
C LEU A 60 7.16 -3.00 -5.15
N ARG A 61 7.17 -3.74 -6.28
CA ARG A 61 8.39 -4.32 -6.85
C ARG A 61 9.41 -3.24 -7.26
N ILE A 62 8.96 -2.16 -7.90
CA ILE A 62 9.85 -1.05 -8.29
C ILE A 62 10.51 -0.42 -7.04
N ARG A 63 9.81 -0.46 -5.90
CA ARG A 63 10.28 0.06 -4.61
C ARG A 63 11.03 -0.99 -3.77
N GLY A 64 11.13 -2.24 -4.22
CA GLY A 64 11.76 -3.33 -3.48
C GLY A 64 10.97 -3.79 -2.25
N LEU A 65 9.65 -3.56 -2.25
CA LEU A 65 8.75 -3.81 -1.12
C LEU A 65 7.86 -5.05 -1.32
N GLU A 66 8.02 -5.80 -2.41
CA GLU A 66 7.18 -6.96 -2.73
C GLU A 66 7.25 -8.08 -1.68
N GLY A 67 8.27 -8.06 -0.81
CA GLY A 67 8.38 -8.95 0.34
C GLY A 67 7.28 -8.76 1.39
N HIS A 68 6.72 -7.56 1.50
CA HIS A 68 5.67 -7.22 2.49
C HIS A 68 4.30 -7.78 2.13
N LEU A 69 4.11 -8.27 0.90
CA LEU A 69 2.86 -8.94 0.50
C LEU A 69 2.82 -10.42 0.87
N ASP A 70 3.94 -10.99 1.34
CA ASP A 70 4.07 -12.42 1.63
C ASP A 70 4.47 -12.64 3.10
N GLU A 71 3.51 -13.09 3.91
CA GLU A 71 3.72 -13.37 5.35
C GLU A 71 4.86 -14.37 5.58
N LYS A 72 5.14 -15.26 4.62
CA LYS A 72 6.18 -16.30 4.77
C LYS A 72 7.58 -15.75 4.60
N LYS A 73 7.75 -14.63 3.89
CA LYS A 73 9.07 -14.03 3.69
C LYS A 73 9.58 -13.35 4.95
N GLY A 74 8.67 -12.76 5.73
CA GLY A 74 8.98 -12.10 6.99
C GLY A 74 10.06 -11.01 6.88
N ARG A 75 10.45 -10.46 8.04
CA ARG A 75 11.53 -9.46 8.10
C ARG A 75 12.89 -10.12 7.92
N SER A 76 13.67 -9.64 6.96
CA SER A 76 15.08 -10.01 6.82
C SER A 76 15.89 -9.57 8.05
N SER A 77 16.80 -10.42 8.53
CA SER A 77 17.68 -10.10 9.67
C SER A 77 18.62 -8.91 9.42
N ARG A 78 18.76 -8.48 8.15
CA ARG A 78 19.56 -7.32 7.74
C ARG A 78 18.81 -5.99 7.82
N VAL A 79 17.48 -6.02 7.93
CA VAL A 79 16.63 -4.82 7.98
C VAL A 79 16.33 -4.50 9.44
N ASN A 80 16.62 -3.28 9.86
CA ASN A 80 16.31 -2.84 11.22
C ASN A 80 14.78 -2.79 11.42
N ALA A 81 14.32 -2.85 12.68
CA ALA A 81 12.88 -2.94 12.96
C ALA A 81 12.11 -1.68 12.52
N ASP A 82 12.72 -0.51 12.69
CA ASP A 82 12.08 0.78 12.38
C ASP A 82 11.89 0.97 10.87
N GLN A 83 12.87 0.58 10.07
CA GLN A 83 12.82 0.59 8.62
C GLN A 83 11.76 -0.39 8.13
N TRP A 84 11.73 -1.61 8.66
CA TRP A 84 10.71 -2.59 8.32
C TRP A 84 9.31 -2.05 8.61
N GLN A 85 9.11 -1.41 9.75
CA GLN A 85 7.82 -0.82 10.11
C GLN A 85 7.43 0.34 9.19
N ALA A 86 8.39 1.20 8.81
CA ALA A 86 8.13 2.28 7.86
C ALA A 86 7.77 1.75 6.46
N GLU A 87 8.45 0.69 6.01
CA GLU A 87 8.15 -0.01 4.76
C GLU A 87 6.78 -0.71 4.80
N GLU A 88 6.44 -1.30 5.93
CA GLU A 88 5.13 -1.89 6.21
C GLU A 88 4.02 -0.83 6.11
N ASP A 89 4.19 0.30 6.79
CA ASP A 89 3.23 1.40 6.77
C ASP A 89 3.08 1.98 5.36
N LEU A 90 4.18 2.11 4.62
CA LEU A 90 4.14 2.54 3.22
C LEU A 90 3.36 1.55 2.34
N CYS A 91 3.57 0.24 2.50
CA CYS A 91 2.80 -0.77 1.76
C CYS A 91 1.30 -0.68 2.04
N LYS A 92 0.91 -0.54 3.31
CA LYS A 92 -0.50 -0.41 3.70
C LYS A 92 -1.14 0.85 3.13
N LEU A 93 -0.40 1.97 3.10
CA LEU A 93 -0.86 3.20 2.46
C LEU A 93 -1.01 3.05 0.94
N VAL A 94 -0.07 2.37 0.27
CA VAL A 94 -0.15 2.09 -1.17
C VAL A 94 -1.39 1.24 -1.47
N ILE A 95 -1.66 0.19 -0.70
CA ILE A 95 -2.87 -0.62 -0.85
C ILE A 95 -4.11 0.26 -0.61
N GLY A 96 -4.20 0.94 0.54
CA GLY A 96 -5.38 1.69 0.95
C GLY A 96 -5.72 2.88 0.04
N PHE A 97 -4.73 3.71 -0.34
CA PHE A 97 -4.98 4.89 -1.18
C PHE A 97 -5.38 4.57 -2.61
N ASN A 98 -5.13 3.34 -3.07
CA ASN A 98 -5.51 2.90 -4.39
C ASN A 98 -6.88 2.18 -4.44
N VAL A 99 -7.65 2.28 -3.35
CA VAL A 99 -9.05 1.85 -3.29
C VAL A 99 -9.94 3.07 -3.32
N LYS A 100 -10.79 3.16 -4.35
CA LYS A 100 -11.69 4.30 -4.53
C LYS A 100 -12.86 4.28 -3.54
N ASP A 101 -13.47 3.10 -3.38
CA ASP A 101 -14.63 2.87 -2.52
C ASP A 101 -14.13 2.28 -1.18
N PHE A 102 -13.29 3.05 -0.49
CA PHE A 102 -12.54 2.57 0.67
C PHE A 102 -13.47 2.08 1.78
N ALA A 103 -14.56 2.80 2.06
CA ALA A 103 -15.47 2.47 3.15
C ALA A 103 -16.25 1.18 2.87
N GLU A 104 -16.55 0.91 1.60
CA GLU A 104 -17.24 -0.28 1.15
C GLU A 104 -16.31 -1.50 1.19
N VAL A 105 -15.01 -1.29 0.94
CA VAL A 105 -14.00 -2.37 0.96
C VAL A 105 -13.48 -2.64 2.36
N PHE A 106 -13.11 -1.64 3.15
CA PHE A 106 -12.47 -1.80 4.45
C PHE A 106 -13.35 -1.39 5.64
N GLY A 107 -14.57 -0.88 5.40
CA GLY A 107 -15.39 -0.26 6.42
C GLY A 107 -15.00 1.22 6.65
N SER A 108 -15.84 1.95 7.39
CA SER A 108 -15.65 3.39 7.63
C SER A 108 -14.49 3.73 8.57
N SER A 109 -13.71 2.74 9.00
CA SER A 109 -12.62 2.90 9.97
C SER A 109 -11.27 2.69 9.30
N LEU A 110 -10.26 3.46 9.73
CA LEU A 110 -8.86 3.23 9.36
C LEU A 110 -8.18 2.15 10.21
N LEU A 111 -8.89 1.55 11.17
CA LEU A 111 -8.36 0.46 12.00
C LEU A 111 -7.75 -0.68 11.18
N PRO A 112 -8.36 -1.14 10.07
CA PRO A 112 -7.75 -2.18 9.23
C PRO A 112 -6.35 -1.79 8.74
N ILE A 113 -6.14 -0.54 8.30
CA ILE A 113 -4.82 -0.05 7.86
C ILE A 113 -3.82 -0.01 9.03
N ARG A 114 -4.27 0.27 10.26
CA ARG A 114 -3.38 0.44 11.41
C ARG A 114 -2.98 -0.87 12.06
N GLU A 115 -3.92 -1.79 12.19
CA GLU A 115 -3.79 -2.98 13.04
C GLU A 115 -3.44 -4.25 12.26
N THR A 116 -3.59 -4.23 10.93
CA THR A 116 -3.25 -5.37 10.08
C THR A 116 -1.91 -5.17 9.38
N THR A 117 -1.33 -6.28 8.92
CA THR A 117 -0.14 -6.25 8.05
C THR A 117 -0.56 -6.02 6.60
N ALA A 118 0.34 -5.48 5.78
CA ALA A 118 0.14 -5.33 4.35
C ALA A 118 -0.21 -6.68 3.69
N ALA A 119 0.46 -7.76 4.10
CA ALA A 119 0.18 -9.10 3.62
C ALA A 119 -1.22 -9.61 3.99
N ALA A 120 -1.70 -9.31 5.22
CA ALA A 120 -3.05 -9.66 5.64
C ALA A 120 -4.11 -8.88 4.85
N MET A 121 -3.93 -7.55 4.70
CA MET A 121 -4.79 -6.73 3.84
C MET A 121 -4.85 -7.27 2.41
N TRP A 122 -3.69 -7.61 1.85
CA TRP A 122 -3.58 -8.12 0.50
C TRP A 122 -4.29 -9.46 0.32
N SER A 123 -4.06 -10.39 1.25
CA SER A 123 -4.67 -11.71 1.27
C SER A 123 -6.18 -11.63 1.43
N GLU A 124 -6.66 -10.71 2.26
CA GLU A 124 -8.10 -10.48 2.45
C GLU A 124 -8.76 -9.98 1.16
N LEU A 125 -8.17 -9.00 0.47
CA LEU A 125 -8.69 -8.51 -0.81
C LEU A 125 -8.69 -9.60 -1.88
N ALA A 126 -7.59 -10.37 -1.98
CA ALA A 126 -7.50 -11.50 -2.90
C ALA A 126 -8.57 -12.56 -2.59
N GLY A 127 -8.78 -12.87 -1.31
CA GLY A 127 -9.82 -13.79 -0.85
C GLY A 127 -11.22 -13.31 -1.19
N ARG A 128 -11.55 -12.04 -0.94
CA ARG A 128 -12.84 -11.43 -1.28
C ARG A 128 -13.11 -11.45 -2.79
N PHE A 129 -12.10 -11.18 -3.62
CA PHE A 129 -12.24 -11.30 -5.07
C PHE A 129 -12.51 -12.75 -5.51
N LEU A 130 -11.77 -13.72 -4.97
CA LEU A 130 -11.95 -15.14 -5.31
C LEU A 130 -13.29 -15.70 -4.81
N ALA A 131 -13.79 -15.22 -3.67
CA ALA A 131 -15.10 -15.58 -3.14
C ALA A 131 -16.25 -14.88 -3.88
N GLY A 132 -15.98 -13.72 -4.50
CA GLY A 132 -17.01 -12.88 -5.12
C GLY A 132 -17.89 -12.14 -4.11
N GLU A 133 -17.42 -11.90 -2.88
CA GLU A 133 -18.22 -11.36 -1.79
C GLU A 133 -17.62 -10.10 -1.14
N ILE A 134 -18.44 -9.04 -1.03
CA ILE A 134 -18.28 -7.89 -0.14
C ILE A 134 -19.66 -7.57 0.44
N ASN A 135 -19.74 -7.40 1.75
CA ASN A 135 -20.99 -7.00 2.41
C ASN A 135 -21.16 -5.46 2.31
N CYS A 136 -22.15 -5.02 1.54
CA CYS A 136 -22.44 -3.60 1.29
C CYS A 136 -23.52 -3.02 2.22
N GLN A 137 -23.81 -3.63 3.37
CA GLN A 137 -24.90 -3.24 4.29
C GLN A 137 -24.78 -1.83 4.94
N HIS A 138 -23.86 -0.98 4.48
CA HIS A 138 -23.68 0.39 4.96
C HIS A 138 -23.85 1.48 3.88
N MET A 139 -24.49 1.17 2.74
CA MET A 139 -24.93 2.20 1.78
C MET A 139 -26.10 3.03 2.32
#